data_AF-A0A3D0LAZ4-F1
#
_entry.id   AF-A0A3D0LAZ4-F1
#
_cell.length_a   1.000
_cell.length_b   1.000
_cell.length_c   1.000
_cell.angle_alpha   90.00
_cell.angle_beta   90.00
_cell.angle_gamma   90.00
#
_symmetry.space_group_name_H-M   'P 1'
#
loop_
_entity.id
_entity.type
_entity.pdbx_description
1 polymer ?
#
loop_
_entity_poly.entity_id
_entity_poly.type
_entity_poly.pdbx_seq_one_letter_code
_entity_poly.pdbx_strand_id
1 'polypeptide(L)'
;MKRNWLGAFSALFAVVLALSSCASGNKGDVVLSSDDFLIFDDIQELEAAVALKDAESILPTGREVKESAQIFSMIDVSIQEAGMNKALVARLEALRGIVCLIDGRKQQAVSSYNAAVKLVKDDAKVLILGSRLGIIKNLQEQKSTVANEPNLLVLEDAVSLFGKNAYMDSVAQFDAAFISLPAFYAEAFRPLRNKAWELKSITEEDDEKTVALLTKNSITVDDMLEMTESSTTLLSRYTSGTDLGAQELYDAVFEKKLLDAVSAADEKVLTREEKITRIYAARYLWNLFTGRGKTDAKKYSAMYQRLKRKSPVGDVDISSPDFDAVLGCVENEIMDLPDGRNFYPEEKPTAVEFNTWLKKVE
;
A
#
# COMPACT_ATOMS: atom_id res chain seq x y z
N MET A 1 -51.80 -65.48 -4.86
CA MET A 1 -53.27 -65.60 -4.99
C MET A 1 -53.89 -64.27 -4.53
N LYS A 2 -54.73 -63.64 -5.38
CA LYS A 2 -55.50 -62.37 -5.18
C LYS A 2 -54.67 -61.07 -5.12
N ARG A 3 -54.61 -60.24 -6.18
CA ARG A 3 -55.56 -59.23 -6.73
C ARG A 3 -55.84 -58.03 -5.82
N ASN A 4 -55.25 -56.89 -6.22
CA ASN A 4 -55.85 -55.57 -6.50
C ASN A 4 -56.87 -54.98 -5.51
N TRP A 5 -56.68 -53.73 -5.06
CA TRP A 5 -57.34 -52.53 -5.65
C TRP A 5 -56.95 -51.20 -4.99
N LEU A 6 -57.15 -50.13 -5.75
CA LEU A 6 -56.91 -48.72 -5.48
C LEU A 6 -57.80 -48.14 -4.37
N GLY A 7 -57.29 -47.08 -3.71
CA GLY A 7 -58.09 -46.11 -2.97
C GLY A 7 -57.32 -44.80 -2.83
N ALA A 8 -57.71 -43.79 -3.61
CA ALA A 8 -57.15 -42.45 -3.61
C ALA A 8 -57.72 -41.60 -2.47
N PHE A 9 -56.89 -40.78 -1.83
CA PHE A 9 -57.30 -39.50 -1.24
C PHE A 9 -56.14 -38.50 -1.31
N SER A 10 -56.38 -37.43 -2.05
CA SER A 10 -55.48 -36.29 -2.25
C SER A 10 -55.67 -35.27 -1.13
N ALA A 11 -54.57 -34.81 -0.53
CA ALA A 11 -54.38 -33.51 0.14
C ALA A 11 -52.95 -33.52 0.72
N LEU A 12 -52.09 -32.51 0.66
CA LEU A 12 -52.09 -31.17 0.10
C LEU A 12 -50.62 -30.73 0.25
N PHE A 13 -50.03 -30.12 -0.78
CA PHE A 13 -48.94 -29.14 -0.67
C PHE A 13 -47.67 -29.45 0.16
N ALA A 14 -46.57 -29.71 -0.55
CA ALA A 14 -45.27 -29.09 -0.25
C ALA A 14 -44.45 -29.00 -1.54
N VAL A 15 -44.44 -27.80 -2.10
CA VAL A 15 -43.66 -27.42 -3.28
C VAL A 15 -42.18 -27.32 -2.92
N VAL A 16 -41.39 -28.10 -3.66
CA VAL A 16 -40.05 -27.86 -4.25
C VAL A 16 -39.30 -26.60 -3.81
N LEU A 17 -38.06 -26.80 -3.32
CA LEU A 17 -36.92 -25.92 -3.61
C LEU A 17 -35.66 -26.78 -3.86
N ALA A 18 -35.56 -27.33 -5.07
CA ALA A 18 -34.28 -27.71 -5.66
C ALA A 18 -33.78 -26.48 -6.44
N LEU A 19 -32.75 -25.83 -5.92
CA LEU A 19 -32.08 -24.72 -6.60
C LEU A 19 -31.19 -25.28 -7.72
N SER A 20 -31.79 -25.47 -8.89
CA SER A 20 -31.08 -25.36 -10.16
C SER A 20 -30.80 -23.88 -10.41
N SER A 21 -29.55 -23.46 -10.23
CA SER A 21 -29.13 -22.10 -10.60
C SER A 21 -28.94 -22.04 -12.11
N CYS A 22 -29.99 -21.66 -12.82
CA CYS A 22 -29.90 -21.14 -14.18
C CYS A 22 -29.87 -19.62 -14.13
N ALA A 23 -28.81 -19.07 -14.72
CA ALA A 23 -28.77 -17.84 -15.52
C ALA A 23 -29.68 -16.67 -15.10
N SER A 24 -29.09 -15.62 -14.51
CA SER A 24 -29.55 -14.25 -14.74
C SER A 24 -28.56 -13.55 -15.68
N GLY A 25 -28.93 -13.46 -16.96
CA GLY A 25 -28.22 -12.67 -17.95
C GLY A 25 -28.40 -11.16 -17.72
N ASN A 26 -27.32 -10.42 -17.91
CA ASN A 26 -27.29 -9.18 -18.70
C ASN A 26 -25.87 -8.64 -18.74
N LYS A 27 -25.13 -8.99 -19.80
CA LYS A 27 -24.08 -8.20 -20.47
C LYS A 27 -23.64 -8.99 -21.70
N GLY A 28 -24.22 -8.65 -22.86
CA GLY A 28 -23.84 -9.09 -24.21
C GLY A 28 -23.33 -10.52 -24.36
N ASP A 29 -24.22 -11.45 -24.72
CA ASP A 29 -23.84 -12.82 -25.11
C ASP A 29 -22.90 -12.79 -26.33
N VAL A 30 -21.61 -12.80 -26.06
CA VAL A 30 -20.61 -13.36 -26.96
C VAL A 30 -20.61 -14.86 -26.66
N VAL A 31 -21.20 -15.65 -27.55
CA VAL A 31 -21.11 -17.11 -27.47
C VAL A 31 -19.65 -17.48 -27.76
N LEU A 32 -18.86 -17.64 -26.72
CA LEU A 32 -17.50 -18.19 -26.81
C LEU A 32 -17.62 -19.71 -26.97
N SER A 33 -16.89 -20.28 -27.94
CA SER A 33 -16.78 -21.72 -28.04
C SER A 33 -15.99 -22.29 -26.84
N SER A 34 -16.10 -23.59 -26.58
CA SER A 34 -15.30 -24.25 -25.52
C SER A 34 -13.79 -24.03 -25.69
N ASP A 35 -13.35 -23.93 -26.94
CA ASP A 35 -11.96 -23.70 -27.30
C ASP A 35 -11.55 -22.24 -27.04
N ASP A 36 -12.46 -21.28 -27.26
CA ASP A 36 -12.23 -19.87 -26.92
C ASP A 36 -12.16 -19.65 -25.39
N PHE A 37 -12.86 -20.48 -24.60
CA PHE A 37 -12.84 -20.40 -23.14
C PHE A 37 -11.50 -20.85 -22.55
N LEU A 38 -10.92 -21.93 -23.09
CA LEU A 38 -9.60 -22.44 -22.69
C LEU A 38 -8.49 -21.44 -23.04
N ILE A 39 -8.52 -20.88 -24.25
CA ILE A 39 -7.57 -19.85 -24.69
C ILE A 39 -7.64 -18.60 -23.80
N PHE A 40 -8.84 -18.23 -23.33
CA PHE A 40 -9.04 -17.06 -22.48
C PHE A 40 -8.47 -17.24 -21.05
N ASP A 41 -8.64 -18.43 -20.46
CA ASP A 41 -8.08 -18.74 -19.14
C ASP A 41 -6.54 -18.78 -19.17
N ASP A 42 -5.93 -19.32 -20.23
CA ASP A 42 -4.47 -19.40 -20.39
C ASP A 42 -3.81 -18.01 -20.48
N ILE A 43 -4.47 -17.05 -21.12
CA ILE A 43 -3.98 -15.66 -21.20
C ILE A 43 -4.06 -14.97 -19.84
N GLN A 44 -5.12 -15.23 -19.07
CA GLN A 44 -5.23 -14.63 -17.73
C GLN A 44 -4.14 -15.14 -16.79
N GLU A 45 -3.77 -16.42 -16.86
CA GLU A 45 -2.64 -16.94 -16.09
C GLU A 45 -1.33 -16.25 -16.49
N LEU A 46 -1.10 -16.07 -17.79
CA LEU A 46 0.06 -15.33 -18.30
C LEU A 46 0.06 -13.86 -17.85
N GLU A 47 -1.06 -13.16 -17.97
CA GLU A 47 -1.20 -11.79 -17.51
C GLU A 47 -0.98 -11.67 -16.00
N ALA A 48 -1.48 -12.61 -15.20
CA ALA A 48 -1.27 -12.66 -13.76
C ALA A 48 0.22 -12.82 -13.42
N ALA A 49 0.92 -13.75 -14.10
CA ALA A 49 2.34 -13.96 -13.89
C ALA A 49 3.16 -12.70 -14.25
N VAL A 50 2.82 -12.03 -15.37
CA VAL A 50 3.48 -10.79 -15.78
C VAL A 50 3.17 -9.65 -14.82
N ALA A 51 1.91 -9.48 -14.40
CA ALA A 51 1.49 -8.44 -13.47
C ALA A 51 2.19 -8.58 -12.10
N LEU A 52 2.31 -9.80 -11.58
CA LEU A 52 3.02 -10.05 -10.33
C LEU A 52 4.51 -9.72 -10.46
N LYS A 53 5.17 -10.18 -11.52
CA LYS A 53 6.59 -9.87 -11.77
C LYS A 53 6.82 -8.37 -11.95
N ASP A 54 5.91 -7.68 -12.62
CA ASP A 54 5.94 -6.24 -12.81
C ASP A 54 5.85 -5.50 -11.47
N ALA A 55 4.85 -5.83 -10.65
CA ALA A 55 4.69 -5.24 -9.32
C ALA A 55 5.91 -5.48 -8.42
N GLU A 56 6.46 -6.70 -8.39
CA GLU A 56 7.68 -7.03 -7.63
C GLU A 56 8.93 -6.31 -8.14
N SER A 57 8.98 -5.95 -9.43
CA SER A 57 10.10 -5.16 -9.98
C SER A 57 10.12 -3.72 -9.47
N ILE A 58 8.94 -3.19 -9.10
CA ILE A 58 8.78 -1.83 -8.58
C ILE A 58 8.94 -1.82 -7.06
N LEU A 59 8.26 -2.73 -6.36
CA LEU A 59 8.31 -2.88 -4.92
C LEU A 59 8.52 -4.35 -4.56
N PRO A 60 9.77 -4.77 -4.29
CA PRO A 60 10.06 -6.14 -3.88
C PRO A 60 9.42 -6.45 -2.53
N THR A 61 8.48 -7.39 -2.52
CA THR A 61 7.85 -7.92 -1.30
C THR A 61 8.34 -9.32 -0.94
N GLY A 62 9.12 -9.95 -1.83
CA GLY A 62 9.65 -11.29 -1.65
C GLY A 62 8.66 -12.39 -2.03
N ARG A 63 7.58 -12.05 -2.76
CA ARG A 63 6.68 -13.04 -3.35
C ARG A 63 7.38 -13.83 -4.44
N GLU A 64 7.06 -15.12 -4.51
CA GLU A 64 7.59 -15.99 -5.56
C GLU A 64 7.04 -15.54 -6.92
N VAL A 65 7.95 -15.20 -7.84
CA VAL A 65 7.63 -14.81 -9.22
C VAL A 65 8.11 -15.91 -10.16
N LYS A 66 7.30 -16.23 -11.18
CA LYS A 66 7.75 -17.12 -12.25
C LYS A 66 9.01 -16.54 -12.91
N GLU A 67 9.98 -17.38 -13.17
CA GLU A 67 11.18 -16.97 -13.89
C GLU A 67 10.82 -16.47 -15.29
N SER A 68 11.55 -15.49 -15.81
CA SER A 68 11.28 -14.94 -17.13
C SER A 68 11.33 -15.99 -18.22
N ALA A 69 12.22 -17.00 -18.10
CA ALA A 69 12.31 -18.12 -19.03
C ALA A 69 11.01 -18.95 -19.08
N GLN A 70 10.38 -19.18 -17.92
CA GLN A 70 9.09 -19.87 -17.84
C GLN A 70 7.98 -19.05 -18.49
N ILE A 71 7.94 -17.73 -18.20
CA ILE A 71 6.96 -16.82 -18.82
C ILE A 71 7.12 -16.79 -20.35
N PHE A 72 8.35 -16.72 -20.87
CA PHE A 72 8.56 -16.76 -22.32
C PHE A 72 8.12 -18.07 -22.95
N SER A 73 8.41 -19.20 -22.30
CA SER A 73 7.97 -20.51 -22.79
C SER A 73 6.45 -20.58 -22.86
N MET A 74 5.74 -20.09 -21.84
CA MET A 74 4.27 -20.02 -21.85
C MET A 74 3.79 -19.10 -22.99
N ILE A 75 4.39 -17.93 -23.18
CA ILE A 75 4.05 -17.01 -24.27
C ILE A 75 4.28 -17.66 -25.65
N ASP A 76 5.39 -18.36 -25.86
CA ASP A 76 5.69 -19.05 -27.13
C ASP A 76 4.63 -20.09 -27.46
N VAL A 77 4.23 -20.89 -26.48
CA VAL A 77 3.15 -21.90 -26.63
C VAL A 77 1.84 -21.20 -26.98
N SER A 78 1.43 -20.19 -26.22
CA SER A 78 0.18 -19.47 -26.47
C SER A 78 0.15 -18.73 -27.81
N ILE A 79 1.30 -18.24 -28.31
CA ILE A 79 1.38 -17.64 -29.66
C ILE A 79 1.15 -18.70 -30.74
N GLN A 80 1.69 -19.91 -30.56
CA GLN A 80 1.47 -21.02 -31.49
C GLN A 80 0.01 -21.46 -31.52
N GLU A 81 -0.63 -21.53 -30.34
CA GLU A 81 -2.04 -21.92 -30.18
C GLU A 81 -3.02 -20.83 -30.65
N ALA A 82 -2.66 -19.54 -30.49
CA ALA A 82 -3.46 -18.41 -30.95
C ALA A 82 -3.75 -18.40 -32.46
N GLY A 83 -2.94 -19.12 -33.25
CA GLY A 83 -3.12 -19.29 -34.69
C GLY A 83 -3.20 -17.97 -35.44
N MET A 84 -4.37 -17.65 -36.00
CA MET A 84 -4.60 -16.42 -36.77
C MET A 84 -5.21 -15.26 -35.97
N ASN A 85 -5.41 -15.41 -34.65
CA ASN A 85 -5.98 -14.36 -33.82
C ASN A 85 -4.96 -13.23 -33.59
N LYS A 86 -5.00 -12.21 -34.45
CA LYS A 86 -4.07 -11.07 -34.41
C LYS A 86 -4.12 -10.28 -33.10
N ALA A 87 -5.29 -10.15 -32.48
CA ALA A 87 -5.45 -9.41 -31.23
C ALA A 87 -4.75 -10.13 -30.08
N LEU A 88 -4.95 -11.44 -30.01
CA LEU A 88 -4.27 -12.29 -29.03
C LEU A 88 -2.75 -12.27 -29.21
N VAL A 89 -2.27 -12.47 -30.44
CA VAL A 89 -0.82 -12.44 -30.72
C VAL A 89 -0.21 -11.07 -30.39
N ALA A 90 -0.91 -9.97 -30.70
CA ALA A 90 -0.44 -8.62 -30.36
C ALA A 90 -0.26 -8.47 -28.84
N ARG A 91 -1.25 -8.90 -28.06
CA ARG A 91 -1.21 -8.84 -26.60
C ARG A 91 -0.10 -9.70 -26.01
N LEU A 92 0.06 -10.94 -26.48
CA LEU A 92 1.12 -11.84 -26.03
C LEU A 92 2.52 -11.29 -26.33
N GLU A 93 2.71 -10.70 -27.51
CA GLU A 93 3.96 -10.00 -27.85
C GLU A 93 4.18 -8.77 -26.96
N ALA A 94 3.14 -8.02 -26.64
CA ALA A 94 3.26 -6.90 -25.69
C ALA A 94 3.67 -7.36 -24.29
N LEU A 95 3.07 -8.44 -23.78
CA LEU A 95 3.44 -9.04 -22.49
C LEU A 95 4.89 -9.51 -22.49
N ARG A 96 5.35 -10.16 -23.56
CA ARG A 96 6.78 -10.50 -23.74
C ARG A 96 7.66 -9.26 -23.67
N GLY A 97 7.28 -8.19 -24.36
CA GLY A 97 8.02 -6.94 -24.35
C GLY A 97 8.12 -6.31 -22.97
N ILE A 98 7.05 -6.36 -22.17
CA ILE A 98 7.05 -5.89 -20.78
C ILE A 98 8.04 -6.70 -19.93
N VAL A 99 8.02 -8.04 -20.01
CA VAL A 99 8.97 -8.89 -19.28
C VAL A 99 10.41 -8.61 -19.71
N CYS A 100 10.65 -8.42 -21.01
CA CYS A 100 11.96 -8.01 -21.52
C CYS A 100 12.41 -6.65 -20.94
N LEU A 101 11.51 -5.68 -20.78
CA LEU A 101 11.83 -4.40 -20.13
C LEU A 101 12.20 -4.57 -18.67
N ILE A 102 11.41 -5.33 -17.92
CA ILE A 102 11.66 -5.62 -16.50
C ILE A 102 13.05 -6.25 -16.32
N ASP A 103 13.44 -7.14 -17.23
CA ASP A 103 14.77 -7.78 -17.19
C ASP A 103 15.90 -6.93 -17.84
N GLY A 104 15.65 -5.65 -18.17
CA GLY A 104 16.65 -4.75 -18.75
C GLY A 104 16.99 -4.99 -20.23
N ARG A 105 16.29 -5.88 -20.92
CA ARG A 105 16.51 -6.25 -22.33
C ARG A 105 15.75 -5.32 -23.29
N LYS A 106 16.13 -4.04 -23.28
CA LYS A 106 15.46 -2.97 -24.05
C LYS A 106 15.32 -3.25 -25.56
N GLN A 107 16.36 -3.81 -26.20
CA GLN A 107 16.30 -4.12 -27.65
C GLN A 107 15.24 -5.18 -27.97
N GLN A 108 15.12 -6.22 -27.14
CA GLN A 108 14.11 -7.26 -27.31
C GLN A 108 12.70 -6.72 -27.07
N ALA A 109 12.54 -5.83 -26.07
CA ALA A 109 11.28 -5.15 -25.83
C ALA A 109 10.81 -4.30 -27.03
N VAL A 110 11.73 -3.56 -27.68
CA VAL A 110 11.44 -2.79 -28.90
C VAL A 110 11.03 -3.73 -30.04
N SER A 111 11.69 -4.87 -30.21
CA SER A 111 11.31 -5.87 -31.21
C SER A 111 9.89 -6.40 -30.98
N SER A 112 9.56 -6.75 -29.74
CA SER A 112 8.20 -7.20 -29.37
C SER A 112 7.15 -6.11 -29.57
N TYR A 113 7.45 -4.85 -29.21
CA TYR A 113 6.55 -3.72 -29.51
C TYR A 113 6.29 -3.59 -31.01
N ASN A 114 7.34 -3.66 -31.84
CA ASN A 114 7.23 -3.58 -33.30
C ASN A 114 6.44 -4.75 -33.90
N ALA A 115 6.49 -5.93 -33.28
CA ALA A 115 5.67 -7.07 -33.68
C ALA A 115 4.20 -6.85 -33.33
N ALA A 116 3.92 -6.41 -32.09
CA ALA A 116 2.58 -6.22 -31.57
C ALA A 116 1.84 -5.07 -32.26
N VAL A 117 2.48 -3.90 -32.43
CA VAL A 117 1.84 -2.69 -32.98
C VAL A 117 1.42 -2.85 -34.44
N LYS A 118 2.10 -3.72 -35.20
CA LYS A 118 1.73 -4.05 -36.60
C LYS A 118 0.43 -4.85 -36.68
N LEU A 119 0.10 -5.60 -35.61
CA LEU A 119 -1.08 -6.44 -35.54
C LEU A 119 -2.27 -5.64 -35.01
N VAL A 120 -2.13 -5.06 -33.82
CA VAL A 120 -3.16 -4.25 -33.15
C VAL A 120 -2.47 -3.13 -32.37
N LYS A 121 -2.67 -1.88 -32.80
CA LYS A 121 -1.97 -0.72 -32.24
C LYS A 121 -2.61 -0.15 -30.97
N ASP A 122 -3.89 -0.44 -30.78
CA ASP A 122 -4.79 0.13 -29.79
C ASP A 122 -5.13 -0.84 -28.65
N ASP A 123 -4.51 -2.03 -28.62
CA ASP A 123 -4.54 -2.91 -27.46
C ASP A 123 -3.82 -2.23 -26.27
N ALA A 124 -4.41 -2.30 -25.09
CA ALA A 124 -3.90 -1.59 -23.92
C ALA A 124 -2.49 -2.04 -23.51
N LYS A 125 -2.13 -3.33 -23.64
CA LYS A 125 -0.78 -3.79 -23.33
C LYS A 125 0.25 -3.28 -24.34
N VAL A 126 -0.15 -3.15 -25.61
CA VAL A 126 0.68 -2.52 -26.65
C VAL A 126 0.92 -1.05 -26.33
N LEU A 127 -0.13 -0.32 -25.95
CA LEU A 127 -0.03 1.09 -25.55
C LEU A 127 0.86 1.27 -24.30
N ILE A 128 0.69 0.42 -23.29
CA ILE A 128 1.52 0.42 -22.07
C ILE A 128 2.99 0.17 -22.42
N LEU A 129 3.30 -0.86 -23.20
CA LEU A 129 4.67 -1.16 -23.63
C LEU A 129 5.27 0.03 -24.41
N GLY A 130 4.49 0.62 -25.32
CA GLY A 130 4.90 1.81 -26.08
C GLY A 130 5.19 3.01 -25.17
N SER A 131 4.41 3.21 -24.11
CA SER A 131 4.63 4.27 -23.13
C SER A 131 5.90 4.04 -22.32
N ARG A 132 6.10 2.83 -21.77
CA ARG A 132 7.32 2.46 -21.02
C ARG A 132 8.60 2.52 -21.85
N LEU A 133 8.50 2.30 -23.16
CA LEU A 133 9.62 2.48 -24.10
C LEU A 133 9.93 3.95 -24.43
N GLY A 134 9.08 4.90 -24.03
CA GLY A 134 9.17 6.31 -24.38
C GLY A 134 8.74 6.63 -25.82
N ILE A 135 8.07 5.70 -26.49
CA ILE A 135 7.56 5.86 -27.87
C ILE A 135 6.23 6.63 -27.82
N ILE A 136 5.37 6.30 -26.86
CA ILE A 136 4.09 6.98 -26.61
C ILE A 136 4.28 7.93 -25.43
N LYS A 137 4.14 9.24 -25.67
CA LYS A 137 4.38 10.28 -24.65
C LYS A 137 3.20 10.49 -23.71
N ASN A 138 1.98 10.51 -24.26
CA ASN A 138 0.75 10.81 -23.52
C ASN A 138 -0.16 9.58 -23.52
N LEU A 139 0.00 8.69 -22.54
CA LEU A 139 -0.83 7.48 -22.42
C LEU A 139 -2.30 7.81 -22.13
N GLN A 140 -2.56 8.86 -21.34
CA GLN A 140 -3.91 9.33 -20.99
C GLN A 140 -4.75 9.81 -22.18
N GLU A 141 -4.10 10.25 -23.26
CA GLU A 141 -4.78 10.66 -24.50
C GLU A 141 -5.13 9.46 -25.40
N GLN A 142 -4.58 8.28 -25.09
CA GLN A 142 -4.88 7.06 -25.84
C GLN A 142 -6.20 6.45 -25.38
N LYS A 143 -6.91 5.84 -26.32
CA LYS A 143 -8.12 5.07 -26.04
C LYS A 143 -7.93 3.67 -26.60
N SER A 144 -7.99 2.65 -25.74
CA SER A 144 -8.19 1.29 -26.24
C SER A 144 -9.61 1.17 -26.79
N THR A 145 -9.74 0.56 -27.96
CA THR A 145 -11.05 0.28 -28.59
C THR A 145 -11.65 -1.03 -28.10
N VAL A 146 -10.90 -1.80 -27.32
CA VAL A 146 -11.34 -3.08 -26.77
C VAL A 146 -12.04 -2.86 -25.42
N ALA A 147 -13.20 -3.48 -25.23
CA ALA A 147 -14.00 -3.33 -24.02
C ALA A 147 -13.23 -3.76 -22.76
N ASN A 148 -13.42 -3.02 -21.65
CA ASN A 148 -12.78 -3.23 -20.32
C ASN A 148 -11.26 -3.04 -20.23
N GLU A 149 -10.58 -2.70 -21.33
CA GLU A 149 -9.15 -2.37 -21.32
C GLU A 149 -8.76 -0.94 -20.87
N PRO A 150 -9.63 0.10 -20.90
CA PRO A 150 -9.24 1.43 -20.43
C PRO A 150 -8.71 1.44 -19.00
N ASN A 151 -9.16 0.52 -18.16
CA ASN A 151 -8.73 0.44 -16.75
C ASN A 151 -7.32 -0.16 -16.59
N LEU A 152 -6.78 -0.85 -17.60
CA LEU A 152 -5.35 -1.20 -17.63
C LEU A 152 -4.49 0.06 -17.83
N LEU A 153 -4.96 1.02 -18.62
CA LEU A 153 -4.27 2.31 -18.78
C LEU A 153 -4.34 3.12 -17.49
N VAL A 154 -5.48 3.09 -16.79
CA VAL A 154 -5.63 3.69 -15.45
C VAL A 154 -4.64 3.06 -14.44
N LEU A 155 -4.49 1.74 -14.45
CA LEU A 155 -3.51 1.04 -13.61
C LEU A 155 -2.07 1.48 -13.93
N GLU A 156 -1.72 1.60 -15.21
CA GLU A 156 -0.39 2.09 -15.61
C GLU A 156 -0.15 3.54 -15.16
N ASP A 157 -1.18 4.37 -15.23
CA ASP A 157 -1.12 5.74 -14.76
C ASP A 157 -0.93 5.80 -13.23
N ALA A 158 -1.57 4.90 -12.48
CA ALA A 158 -1.35 4.74 -11.04
C ALA A 158 0.12 4.43 -10.70
N VAL A 159 0.74 3.54 -11.48
CA VAL A 159 2.17 3.19 -11.34
C VAL A 159 3.07 4.38 -11.71
N SER A 160 2.74 5.12 -12.76
CA SER A 160 3.46 6.33 -13.17
C SER A 160 3.40 7.42 -12.10
N LEU A 161 2.23 7.66 -11.51
CA LEU A 161 2.03 8.60 -10.40
C LEU A 161 2.81 8.19 -9.15
N PHE A 162 2.86 6.89 -8.85
CA PHE A 162 3.70 6.38 -7.76
C PHE A 162 5.17 6.76 -7.96
N GLY A 163 5.70 6.53 -9.17
CA GLY A 163 7.08 6.89 -9.52
C GLY A 163 7.39 8.39 -9.51
N LYS A 164 6.35 9.24 -9.53
CA LYS A 164 6.47 10.71 -9.45
C LYS A 164 6.26 11.26 -8.03
N ASN A 165 6.10 10.40 -7.02
CA ASN A 165 5.73 10.78 -5.65
C ASN A 165 4.31 11.40 -5.52
N ALA A 166 3.46 11.29 -6.54
CA ALA A 166 2.06 11.71 -6.49
C ALA A 166 1.20 10.63 -5.81
N TYR A 167 1.51 10.32 -4.55
CA TYR A 167 1.02 9.11 -3.88
C TYR A 167 -0.49 9.11 -3.64
N MET A 168 -1.09 10.25 -3.28
CA MET A 168 -2.55 10.36 -3.13
C MET A 168 -3.29 10.07 -4.43
N ASP A 169 -2.83 10.66 -5.54
CA ASP A 169 -3.43 10.44 -6.85
C ASP A 169 -3.20 9.00 -7.33
N SER A 170 -2.02 8.44 -7.05
CA SER A 170 -1.71 7.04 -7.32
C SER A 170 -2.69 6.09 -6.63
N VAL A 171 -3.02 6.30 -5.35
CA VAL A 171 -4.02 5.50 -4.63
C VAL A 171 -5.39 5.58 -5.30
N ALA A 172 -5.83 6.78 -5.67
CA ALA A 172 -7.13 6.97 -6.31
C ALA A 172 -7.23 6.20 -7.63
N GLN A 173 -6.16 6.20 -8.44
CA GLN A 173 -6.12 5.46 -9.71
C GLN A 173 -6.03 3.95 -9.51
N PHE A 174 -5.28 3.47 -8.51
CA PHE A 174 -5.30 2.04 -8.15
C PHE A 174 -6.70 1.58 -7.77
N ASP A 175 -7.36 2.33 -6.88
CA ASP A 175 -8.70 1.99 -6.41
C ASP A 175 -9.72 2.01 -7.56
N ALA A 176 -9.61 2.97 -8.49
CA ALA A 176 -10.43 3.02 -9.69
C ALA A 176 -10.20 1.80 -10.62
N ALA A 177 -8.93 1.43 -10.86
CA ALA A 177 -8.58 0.30 -11.72
C ALA A 177 -9.08 -1.04 -11.14
N PHE A 178 -8.91 -1.25 -9.83
CA PHE A 178 -9.25 -2.51 -9.15
C PHE A 178 -10.74 -2.85 -9.15
N ILE A 179 -11.64 -1.89 -9.39
CA ILE A 179 -13.09 -2.13 -9.45
C ILE A 179 -13.47 -3.06 -10.61
N SER A 180 -12.73 -3.02 -11.71
CA SER A 180 -13.15 -3.60 -12.99
C SER A 180 -12.14 -4.56 -13.62
N LEU A 181 -10.87 -4.46 -13.22
CA LEU A 181 -9.85 -5.39 -13.66
C LEU A 181 -10.01 -6.76 -12.99
N PRO A 182 -9.52 -7.84 -13.62
CA PRO A 182 -9.38 -9.14 -12.97
C PRO A 182 -8.67 -9.05 -11.61
N ALA A 183 -9.10 -9.88 -10.66
CA ALA A 183 -8.65 -9.83 -9.26
C ALA A 183 -7.12 -9.94 -9.11
N PHE A 184 -6.46 -10.70 -9.99
CA PHE A 184 -5.01 -10.87 -9.97
C PHE A 184 -4.23 -9.56 -10.13
N TYR A 185 -4.79 -8.54 -10.80
CA TYR A 185 -4.15 -7.21 -10.86
C TYR A 185 -4.17 -6.53 -9.49
N ALA A 186 -5.30 -6.59 -8.80
CA ALA A 186 -5.41 -6.06 -7.44
C ALA A 186 -4.48 -6.83 -6.49
N GLU A 187 -4.38 -8.15 -6.60
CA GLU A 187 -3.45 -8.95 -5.79
C GLU A 187 -1.98 -8.61 -6.06
N ALA A 188 -1.60 -8.45 -7.33
CA ALA A 188 -0.24 -8.09 -7.72
C ALA A 188 0.16 -6.69 -7.20
N PHE A 189 -0.67 -5.67 -7.44
CA PHE A 189 -0.33 -4.27 -7.19
C PHE A 189 -0.79 -3.71 -5.83
N ARG A 190 -1.56 -4.47 -5.03
CA ARG A 190 -1.99 -4.01 -3.69
C ARG A 190 -0.86 -3.61 -2.76
N PRO A 191 0.31 -4.28 -2.71
CA PRO A 191 1.43 -3.80 -1.90
C PRO A 191 1.89 -2.40 -2.32
N LEU A 192 1.94 -2.13 -3.63
CA LEU A 192 2.32 -0.82 -4.16
C LEU A 192 1.28 0.25 -3.81
N ARG A 193 -0.02 -0.06 -3.96
CA ARG A 193 -1.13 0.80 -3.53
C ARG A 193 -1.07 1.10 -2.03
N ASN A 194 -0.82 0.09 -1.20
CA ASN A 194 -0.70 0.27 0.25
C ASN A 194 0.50 1.14 0.60
N LYS A 195 1.63 0.95 -0.08
CA LYS A 195 2.79 1.82 0.09
C LYS A 195 2.50 3.26 -0.31
N ALA A 196 1.75 3.48 -1.40
CA ALA A 196 1.29 4.80 -1.79
C ALA A 196 0.41 5.44 -0.70
N TRP A 197 -0.51 4.67 -0.11
CA TRP A 197 -1.35 5.15 0.98
C TRP A 197 -0.55 5.52 2.24
N GLU A 198 0.50 4.76 2.56
CA GLU A 198 1.43 5.09 3.64
C GLU A 198 2.15 6.42 3.36
N LEU A 199 2.56 6.67 2.12
CA LEU A 199 3.35 7.83 1.71
C LEU A 199 2.50 9.04 1.28
N LYS A 200 1.19 8.98 1.46
CA LYS A 200 0.22 9.93 0.91
C LYS A 200 0.38 11.39 1.37
N SER A 201 1.12 11.62 2.44
CA SER A 201 1.42 12.98 2.90
C SER A 201 2.54 13.64 2.11
N ILE A 202 3.30 12.88 1.33
CA ILE A 202 4.33 13.38 0.41
C ILE A 202 3.64 13.87 -0.87
N THR A 203 4.12 15.00 -1.37
CA THR A 203 3.63 15.70 -2.55
C THR A 203 4.77 15.87 -3.58
N GLU A 204 4.41 16.19 -4.83
CA GLU A 204 5.38 16.49 -5.89
C GLU A 204 6.18 17.78 -5.61
N GLU A 205 5.71 18.63 -4.68
CA GLU A 205 6.35 19.88 -4.30
C GLU A 205 7.42 19.70 -3.22
N ASP A 206 7.42 18.55 -2.53
CA ASP A 206 8.41 18.25 -1.50
C ASP A 206 9.80 18.03 -2.13
N ASP A 207 10.82 18.61 -1.50
CA ASP A 207 12.19 18.48 -1.98
C ASP A 207 12.76 17.07 -1.73
N GLU A 208 13.83 16.73 -2.45
CA GLU A 208 14.45 15.39 -2.43
C GLU A 208 14.86 14.95 -1.01
N LYS A 209 15.28 15.87 -0.13
CA LYS A 209 15.65 15.53 1.24
C LYS A 209 14.42 15.19 2.07
N THR A 210 13.36 15.97 1.95
CA THR A 210 12.07 15.71 2.62
C THR A 210 11.51 14.36 2.20
N VAL A 211 11.54 14.04 0.90
CA VAL A 211 11.12 12.71 0.40
C VAL A 211 12.01 11.60 0.95
N ALA A 212 13.34 11.76 0.93
CA ALA A 212 14.28 10.77 1.44
C ALA A 212 14.09 10.51 2.95
N LEU A 213 13.74 11.53 3.72
CA LEU A 213 13.45 11.43 5.15
C LEU A 213 12.12 10.72 5.39
N LEU A 214 11.05 11.14 4.72
CA LEU A 214 9.69 10.61 4.91
C LEU A 214 9.52 9.17 4.39
N THR A 215 10.37 8.71 3.47
CA THR A 215 10.33 7.33 2.96
C THR A 215 11.02 6.31 3.88
N LYS A 216 11.66 6.73 4.98
CA LYS A 216 12.30 5.82 5.94
C LYS A 216 11.27 4.96 6.68
N ASN A 217 11.51 3.64 6.68
CA ASN A 217 10.69 2.67 7.41
C ASN A 217 11.00 2.62 8.92
N SER A 218 12.07 3.27 9.37
CA SER A 218 12.39 3.46 10.78
C SER A 218 13.23 4.72 10.92
N ILE A 219 12.97 5.53 11.93
CA ILE A 219 13.70 6.77 12.16
C ILE A 219 14.61 6.69 13.40
N THR A 220 15.71 7.43 13.37
CA THR A 220 16.58 7.63 14.54
C THR A 220 16.12 8.83 15.39
N VAL A 221 16.77 9.07 16.53
CA VAL A 221 16.55 10.30 17.30
C VAL A 221 16.90 11.53 16.47
N ASP A 222 18.01 11.53 15.74
CA ASP A 222 18.36 12.64 14.84
C ASP A 222 17.28 12.89 13.79
N ASP A 223 16.81 11.84 13.11
CA ASP A 223 15.73 11.95 12.13
C ASP A 223 14.46 12.55 12.75
N MET A 224 14.11 12.12 13.96
CA MET A 224 12.96 12.62 14.72
C MET A 224 13.07 14.14 15.01
N LEU A 225 14.28 14.61 15.35
CA LEU A 225 14.54 16.02 15.62
C LEU A 225 14.54 16.87 14.34
N GLU A 226 15.21 16.39 13.29
CA GLU A 226 15.21 17.03 11.96
C GLU A 226 13.79 17.16 11.41
N MET A 227 12.97 16.12 11.55
CA MET A 227 11.55 16.17 11.18
C MET A 227 10.77 17.19 12.02
N THR A 228 11.09 17.31 13.31
CA THR A 228 10.43 18.28 14.18
C THR A 228 10.73 19.72 13.76
N GLU A 229 12.00 20.02 13.47
CA GLU A 229 12.45 21.34 13.04
C GLU A 229 11.95 21.71 11.63
N SER A 230 11.99 20.76 10.70
CA SER A 230 11.57 21.01 9.31
C SER A 230 10.05 21.11 9.13
N SER A 231 9.28 20.33 9.90
CA SER A 231 7.83 20.20 9.70
C SER A 231 6.99 21.05 10.64
N THR A 232 7.55 21.59 11.73
CA THR A 232 6.77 22.34 12.75
C THR A 232 7.57 23.47 13.39
N THR A 233 6.88 24.31 14.16
CA THR A 233 7.50 25.34 15.00
C THR A 233 7.76 24.90 16.45
N LEU A 234 7.57 23.61 16.77
CA LEU A 234 7.55 23.10 18.15
C LEU A 234 8.86 23.31 18.91
N LEU A 235 10.01 23.23 18.22
CA LEU A 235 11.33 23.38 18.82
C LEU A 235 11.79 24.83 19.01
N SER A 236 11.12 25.80 18.38
CA SER A 236 11.51 27.22 18.41
C SER A 236 11.71 27.78 19.82
N ARG A 237 10.91 27.32 20.80
CA ARG A 237 11.01 27.72 22.22
C ARG A 237 12.25 27.20 22.93
N TYR A 238 12.82 26.12 22.42
CA TYR A 238 13.99 25.44 23.00
C TYR A 238 15.27 25.87 22.29
N THR A 239 15.20 26.17 20.99
CA THR A 239 16.32 26.65 20.17
C THR A 239 16.43 28.18 20.09
N SER A 240 15.54 28.91 20.78
CA SER A 240 15.40 30.37 20.67
C SER A 240 15.18 30.87 19.24
N GLY A 241 14.56 30.03 18.39
CA GLY A 241 14.30 30.33 16.98
C GLY A 241 15.53 30.32 16.08
N THR A 242 16.65 29.75 16.55
CA THR A 242 17.87 29.56 15.74
C THR A 242 17.85 28.17 15.12
N ASP A 243 18.26 28.07 13.86
CA ASP A 243 18.52 26.81 13.15
C ASP A 243 19.83 26.22 13.69
N LEU A 244 19.74 25.07 14.37
CA LEU A 244 20.87 24.45 15.08
C LEU A 244 21.41 23.26 14.30
N GLY A 245 22.72 23.03 14.38
CA GLY A 245 23.29 21.78 13.85
C GLY A 245 22.77 20.57 14.63
N ALA A 246 22.74 19.38 14.00
CA ALA A 246 22.17 18.17 14.61
C ALA A 246 22.65 17.84 16.04
N GLN A 247 23.95 18.04 16.32
CA GLN A 247 24.49 17.85 17.67
C GLN A 247 23.94 18.88 18.67
N GLU A 248 23.93 20.15 18.29
CA GLU A 248 23.46 21.25 19.14
C GLU A 248 21.95 21.14 19.39
N LEU A 249 21.19 20.70 18.39
CA LEU A 249 19.77 20.43 18.50
C LEU A 249 19.49 19.29 19.49
N TYR A 250 20.24 18.18 19.36
CA TYR A 250 20.16 17.08 20.31
C TYR A 250 20.49 17.54 21.74
N ASP A 251 21.59 18.28 21.92
CA ASP A 251 22.00 18.79 23.23
C ASP A 251 20.94 19.71 23.84
N ALA A 252 20.34 20.61 23.04
CA ALA A 252 19.27 21.48 23.48
C ALA A 252 18.01 20.71 23.93
N VAL A 253 17.62 19.67 23.18
CA VAL A 253 16.47 18.80 23.51
C VAL A 253 16.75 17.96 24.77
N PHE A 254 17.98 17.46 24.89
CA PHE A 254 18.45 16.68 26.04
C PHE A 254 18.48 17.52 27.32
N GLU A 255 19.04 18.73 27.29
CA GLU A 255 19.06 19.66 28.42
C GLU A 255 17.65 20.03 28.92
N LYS A 256 16.67 20.06 28.00
CA LYS A 256 15.27 20.34 28.30
C LYS A 256 14.48 19.10 28.71
N LYS A 257 15.13 17.94 28.82
CA LYS A 257 14.56 16.67 29.27
C LYS A 257 13.40 16.19 28.40
N LEU A 258 13.40 16.55 27.12
CA LEU A 258 12.34 16.13 26.21
C LEU A 258 12.44 14.64 25.86
N LEU A 259 13.60 14.02 26.07
CA LEU A 259 13.85 12.59 25.88
C LEU A 259 13.77 11.77 27.19
N ASP A 260 13.48 12.42 28.32
CA ASP A 260 13.38 11.78 29.62
C ASP A 260 12.01 11.13 29.82
N ALA A 261 12.00 10.00 30.53
CA ALA A 261 10.76 9.32 30.91
C ALA A 261 9.88 10.19 31.81
N VAL A 262 8.57 10.05 31.64
CA VAL A 262 7.59 10.99 32.21
C VAL A 262 7.12 10.54 33.60
N SER A 263 6.68 9.30 33.72
CA SER A 263 6.06 8.77 34.94
C SER A 263 7.09 8.44 36.01
N ALA A 264 8.17 7.75 35.64
CA ALA A 264 9.22 7.32 36.55
C ALA A 264 10.61 7.56 35.94
N ALA A 265 11.65 7.51 36.77
CA ALA A 265 13.02 7.56 36.27
C ALA A 265 13.29 6.34 35.38
N ASP A 266 13.86 6.60 34.22
CA ASP A 266 14.45 5.61 33.34
C ASP A 266 15.94 5.94 33.24
N GLU A 267 16.80 4.94 33.49
CA GLU A 267 18.25 5.11 33.40
C GLU A 267 18.74 5.12 31.95
N LYS A 268 17.87 4.75 31.00
CA LYS A 268 18.22 4.72 29.59
C LYS A 268 18.28 6.13 29.00
N VAL A 269 19.48 6.48 28.53
CA VAL A 269 19.76 7.67 27.73
C VAL A 269 19.71 7.29 26.25
N LEU A 270 18.84 7.94 25.48
CA LEU A 270 18.70 7.72 24.05
C LEU A 270 19.82 8.42 23.28
N THR A 271 20.55 7.71 22.42
CA THR A 271 21.58 8.34 21.58
C THR A 271 21.01 8.84 20.25
N ARG A 272 21.72 9.75 19.60
CA ARG A 272 21.34 10.37 18.32
C ARG A 272 20.99 9.37 17.21
N GLU A 273 21.80 8.32 17.08
CA GLU A 273 21.64 7.28 16.05
C GLU A 273 20.71 6.15 16.48
N GLU A 274 20.18 6.20 17.71
CA GLU A 274 19.29 5.16 18.22
C GLU A 274 17.97 5.17 17.44
N LYS A 275 17.54 3.99 16.98
CA LYS A 275 16.24 3.85 16.33
C LYS A 275 15.13 4.02 17.35
N ILE A 276 14.21 4.94 17.09
CA ILE A 276 13.11 5.18 17.99
C ILE A 276 12.08 4.05 17.90
N THR A 277 11.45 3.75 19.02
CA THR A 277 10.28 2.89 19.12
C THR A 277 9.05 3.75 19.41
N ARG A 278 7.85 3.19 19.30
CA ARG A 278 6.58 3.89 19.57
C ARG A 278 6.57 4.49 20.98
N ILE A 279 7.13 3.81 21.98
CA ILE A 279 7.17 4.33 23.36
C ILE A 279 8.07 5.55 23.51
N TYR A 280 9.21 5.59 22.80
CA TYR A 280 10.09 6.77 22.81
C TYR A 280 9.53 7.93 21.98
N ALA A 281 8.80 7.63 20.90
CA ALA A 281 8.04 8.65 20.17
C ALA A 281 6.98 9.29 21.09
N ALA A 282 6.20 8.49 21.82
CA ALA A 282 5.22 8.99 22.79
C ALA A 282 5.86 9.85 23.87
N ARG A 283 6.99 9.39 24.44
CA ARG A 283 7.77 10.14 25.43
C ARG A 283 8.10 11.55 24.92
N TYR A 284 8.71 11.63 23.75
CA TYR A 284 9.10 12.90 23.14
C TYR A 284 7.89 13.80 22.83
N LEU A 285 6.87 13.26 22.16
CA LEU A 285 5.66 13.99 21.79
C LEU A 285 4.90 14.52 23.00
N TRP A 286 4.78 13.73 24.07
CA TRP A 286 4.11 14.14 25.30
C TRP A 286 4.89 15.22 26.05
N ASN A 287 6.21 15.12 26.10
CA ASN A 287 7.05 16.16 26.68
C ASN A 287 6.96 17.48 25.88
N LEU A 288 6.92 17.40 24.55
CA LEU A 288 6.65 18.57 23.70
C LEU A 288 5.28 19.19 23.99
N PHE A 289 4.23 18.35 24.06
CA PHE A 289 2.86 18.78 24.28
C PHE A 289 2.67 19.44 25.66
N THR A 290 3.17 18.81 26.72
CA THR A 290 3.03 19.31 28.10
C THR A 290 3.95 20.48 28.41
N GLY A 291 5.14 20.55 27.79
CA GLY A 291 6.06 21.70 27.85
C GLY A 291 5.45 23.01 27.34
N ARG A 292 4.26 22.96 26.73
CA ARG A 292 3.44 24.14 26.38
C ARG A 292 2.61 24.70 27.53
N GLY A 293 2.68 24.11 28.72
CA GLY A 293 2.00 24.59 29.93
C GLY A 293 0.51 24.27 29.99
N LYS A 294 0.04 23.31 29.18
CA LYS A 294 -1.39 22.99 29.05
C LYS A 294 -1.87 21.87 29.99
N THR A 295 -0.99 21.00 30.45
CA THR A 295 -1.38 19.76 31.17
C THR A 295 -0.29 19.30 32.12
N ASP A 296 -0.67 18.77 33.30
CA ASP A 296 0.24 18.07 34.20
C ASP A 296 0.72 16.76 33.55
N ALA A 297 2.03 16.65 33.31
CA ALA A 297 2.64 15.54 32.62
C ALA A 297 2.48 14.20 33.34
N LYS A 298 2.26 14.18 34.67
CA LYS A 298 2.14 12.94 35.48
C LYS A 298 0.71 12.66 35.97
N LYS A 299 -0.28 13.31 35.35
CA LYS A 299 -1.68 13.25 35.78
C LYS A 299 -2.24 11.82 35.80
N TYR A 300 -1.90 10.99 34.82
CA TYR A 300 -2.53 9.69 34.64
C TYR A 300 -1.99 8.65 35.61
N SER A 301 -0.68 8.52 35.77
CA SER A 301 -0.10 7.59 36.74
C SER A 301 -0.61 7.88 38.15
N ALA A 302 -0.64 9.15 38.57
CA ALA A 302 -1.19 9.58 39.85
C ALA A 302 -2.68 9.20 40.01
N MET A 303 -3.49 9.42 38.97
CA MET A 303 -4.91 9.08 38.98
C MET A 303 -5.14 7.56 39.10
N TYR A 304 -4.46 6.76 38.28
CA TYR A 304 -4.66 5.31 38.21
C TYR A 304 -4.15 4.59 39.46
N GLN A 305 -3.02 5.05 40.03
CA GLN A 305 -2.52 4.56 41.31
C GLN A 305 -3.51 4.85 42.45
N ARG A 306 -4.03 6.09 42.53
CA ARG A 306 -5.03 6.47 43.54
C ARG A 306 -6.31 5.64 43.43
N LEU A 307 -6.78 5.40 42.21
CA LEU A 307 -8.00 4.63 41.95
C LEU A 307 -7.79 3.11 42.02
N LYS A 308 -6.54 2.63 42.18
CA LYS A 308 -6.16 1.20 42.16
C LYS A 308 -6.71 0.47 40.93
N ARG A 309 -6.72 1.15 39.78
CA ARG A 309 -7.16 0.60 38.50
C ARG A 309 -5.98 -0.03 37.77
N LYS A 310 -6.27 -0.95 36.84
CA LYS A 310 -5.28 -1.45 35.88
C LYS A 310 -5.11 -0.45 34.75
N SER A 311 -4.00 -0.56 34.01
CA SER A 311 -3.78 0.20 32.79
C SER A 311 -4.94 -0.05 31.80
N PRO A 312 -5.44 1.01 31.13
CA PRO A 312 -6.39 0.86 30.03
C PRO A 312 -5.70 0.37 28.74
N VAL A 313 -4.37 0.53 28.63
CA VAL A 313 -3.56 0.06 27.50
C VAL A 313 -3.01 -1.32 27.84
N GLY A 314 -3.35 -2.31 27.02
CA GLY A 314 -3.20 -3.73 27.38
C GLY A 314 -1.76 -4.19 27.64
N ASP A 315 -0.79 -3.57 26.97
CA ASP A 315 0.62 -3.93 26.93
C ASP A 315 1.56 -2.88 27.56
N VAL A 316 1.00 -1.87 28.24
CA VAL A 316 1.77 -0.86 28.97
C VAL A 316 1.28 -0.79 30.40
N ASP A 317 2.09 -1.25 31.36
CA ASP A 317 1.74 -1.21 32.79
C ASP A 317 1.79 0.22 33.36
N ILE A 318 1.03 0.48 34.44
CA ILE A 318 1.05 1.76 35.16
C ILE A 318 2.42 2.06 35.77
N SER A 319 3.20 1.03 36.10
CA SER A 319 4.58 1.19 36.57
C SER A 319 5.58 1.50 35.46
N SER A 320 5.16 1.51 34.19
CA SER A 320 6.03 1.89 33.08
C SER A 320 6.55 3.33 33.28
N PRO A 321 7.83 3.59 33.04
CA PRO A 321 8.38 4.95 33.05
C PRO A 321 7.67 5.91 32.08
N ASP A 322 7.05 5.40 31.04
CA ASP A 322 6.36 6.18 29.99
C ASP A 322 4.83 6.01 30.00
N PHE A 323 4.25 5.48 31.09
CA PHE A 323 2.81 5.27 31.17
C PHE A 323 2.00 6.54 30.88
N ASP A 324 2.40 7.67 31.46
CA ASP A 324 1.74 8.96 31.25
C ASP A 324 1.93 9.48 29.83
N ALA A 325 3.08 9.22 29.20
CA ALA A 325 3.34 9.62 27.83
C ALA A 325 2.44 8.84 26.86
N VAL A 326 2.39 7.52 27.01
CA VAL A 326 1.54 6.64 26.20
C VAL A 326 0.07 7.04 26.37
N LEU A 327 -0.43 7.07 27.60
CA LEU A 327 -1.84 7.36 27.83
C LEU A 327 -2.19 8.81 27.49
N GLY A 328 -1.27 9.74 27.72
CA GLY A 328 -1.41 11.14 27.32
C GLY A 328 -1.53 11.31 25.81
N CYS A 329 -0.66 10.66 25.04
CA CYS A 329 -0.74 10.69 23.58
C CYS A 329 -2.03 10.04 23.05
N VAL A 330 -2.48 8.94 23.65
CA VAL A 330 -3.71 8.24 23.21
C VAL A 330 -4.96 9.05 23.53
N GLU A 331 -5.12 9.53 24.76
CA GLU A 331 -6.30 10.30 25.19
C GLU A 331 -6.42 11.66 24.50
N ASN A 332 -5.30 12.22 24.00
CA ASN A 332 -5.29 13.47 23.24
C ASN A 332 -5.25 13.23 21.72
N GLU A 333 -5.54 11.99 21.27
CA GLU A 333 -5.60 11.59 19.87
C GLU A 333 -4.30 11.85 19.07
N ILE A 334 -3.17 12.05 19.74
CA ILE A 334 -1.85 12.25 19.11
C ILE A 334 -1.38 10.93 18.50
N MET A 335 -1.48 9.83 19.24
CA MET A 335 -1.12 8.48 18.80
C MET A 335 -2.29 7.52 18.96
N ASP A 336 -2.47 6.62 18.00
CA ASP A 336 -3.58 5.67 18.00
C ASP A 336 -3.16 4.30 18.55
N LEU A 337 -4.11 3.54 19.10
CA LEU A 337 -3.95 2.12 19.41
C LEU A 337 -4.31 1.32 18.14
N PRO A 338 -3.36 0.65 17.46
CA PRO A 338 -3.62 0.05 16.14
C PRO A 338 -4.75 -0.98 16.13
N ASP A 339 -4.92 -1.74 17.22
CA ASP A 339 -5.98 -2.73 17.41
C ASP A 339 -7.09 -2.24 18.38
N GLY A 340 -7.04 -0.97 18.79
CA GLY A 340 -7.93 -0.37 19.78
C GLY A 340 -7.65 -0.78 21.24
N ARG A 341 -6.58 -1.54 21.52
CA ARG A 341 -6.29 -2.07 22.87
C ARG A 341 -4.82 -1.97 23.29
N ASN A 342 -3.90 -2.30 22.40
CA ASN A 342 -2.47 -2.38 22.62
C ASN A 342 -1.77 -1.22 21.92
N PHE A 343 -0.66 -0.78 22.50
CA PHE A 343 0.13 0.34 21.99
C PHE A 343 1.33 -0.11 21.15
N TYR A 344 1.79 -1.35 21.34
CA TYR A 344 2.96 -1.95 20.70
C TYR A 344 4.25 -1.15 20.94
N PRO A 345 4.71 -1.03 22.20
CA PRO A 345 5.75 -0.07 22.60
C PRO A 345 7.09 -0.24 21.87
N GLU A 346 7.43 -1.46 21.47
CA GLU A 346 8.71 -1.81 20.81
C GLU A 346 8.68 -1.68 19.28
N GLU A 347 7.51 -1.47 18.68
CA GLU A 347 7.42 -1.27 17.23
C GLU A 347 8.12 0.03 16.82
N LYS A 348 8.70 0.03 15.63
CA LYS A 348 9.42 1.18 15.08
C LYS A 348 8.49 1.92 14.14
N PRO A 349 8.16 3.20 14.41
CA PRO A 349 7.36 3.97 13.50
C PRO A 349 8.13 4.25 12.22
N THR A 350 7.39 4.30 11.11
CA THR A 350 7.85 4.93 9.88
C THR A 350 7.97 6.45 10.07
N ALA A 351 8.75 7.10 9.20
CA ALA A 351 8.86 8.55 9.24
C ALA A 351 7.49 9.25 9.03
N VAL A 352 6.65 8.74 8.11
CA VAL A 352 5.32 9.33 7.89
C VAL A 352 4.41 9.23 9.10
N GLU A 353 4.41 8.09 9.80
CA GLU A 353 3.64 7.93 11.04
C GLU A 353 4.07 8.95 12.08
N PHE A 354 5.38 9.08 12.30
CA PHE A 354 5.90 10.07 13.24
C PHE A 354 5.53 11.50 12.84
N ASN A 355 5.69 11.87 11.55
CA ASN A 355 5.33 13.20 11.06
C ASN A 355 3.84 13.50 11.27
N THR A 356 2.99 12.48 11.09
CA THR A 356 1.54 12.61 11.32
C THR A 356 1.24 12.89 12.79
N TRP A 357 1.89 12.19 13.72
CA TRP A 357 1.73 12.45 15.16
C TRP A 357 2.24 13.83 15.55
N LEU A 358 3.36 14.23 14.98
CA LEU A 358 3.99 15.52 15.24
C LEU A 358 3.08 16.70 14.86
N LYS A 359 2.43 16.63 13.70
CA LYS A 359 1.45 17.64 13.25
C LYS A 359 0.21 17.74 14.15
N LYS A 360 -0.11 16.70 14.93
CA LYS A 360 -1.19 16.74 15.93
C LYS A 360 -0.76 17.42 17.25
N VAL A 361 0.54 17.58 17.49
CA VAL A 361 1.10 18.23 18.69
C VAL A 361 1.24 19.75 18.50
N GLU A 362 1.44 20.22 17.26
CA GLU A 362 1.47 21.64 16.88
C GLU A 362 0.14 22.36 17.17
#